data_AF-A4BX99-F1
#
_entry.id   AF-A4BX99-F1
#
_cell.length_a   1.000
_cell.length_b   1.000
_cell.length_c   1.000
_cell.angle_alpha   90.00
_cell.angle_beta   90.00
_cell.angle_gamma   90.00
#
_symmetry.space_group_name_H-M   'P 1'
#
loop_
_entity.id
_entity.type
_entity.pdbx_description
1 polymer ?
#
loop_
_entity_poly.entity_id
_entity_poly.type
_entity_poly.pdbx_seq_one_letter_code
_entity_poly.pdbx_strand_id
1 'polypeptide(L)'
;MNYFTQVWDEERDDEYASWGTSTWYFETNHTDLVLKQITVYQNGKTVKYTEEKQEDEFGGLCEGPLTIDDCDGEIISKEDFYLLW
;
A
#
# COMPACT_ATOMS: atom_id res chain seq x y z
N MET A 1 14.72 6.82 -2.27
CA MET A 1 13.34 6.37 -2.06
C MET A 1 12.95 5.55 -3.27
N ASN A 2 12.28 4.43 -3.03
CA ASN A 2 11.74 3.57 -4.09
C ASN A 2 10.20 3.65 -4.04
N TYR A 3 9.57 3.48 -5.19
CA TYR A 3 8.12 3.55 -5.34
C TYR A 3 7.65 2.38 -6.18
N PHE A 4 6.72 1.61 -5.65
CA PHE A 4 6.19 0.45 -6.35
C PHE A 4 4.81 0.07 -5.82
N THR A 5 4.15 -0.82 -6.55
CA THR A 5 2.83 -1.34 -6.21
C THR A 5 2.87 -2.82 -5.85
N GLN A 6 1.77 -3.27 -5.27
CA GLN A 6 1.44 -4.68 -5.10
C GLN A 6 -0.06 -4.85 -5.35
N VAL A 7 -0.42 -5.81 -6.18
CA VAL A 7 -1.82 -6.19 -6.36
C VAL A 7 -2.17 -7.30 -5.38
N TRP A 8 -3.33 -7.16 -4.73
CA TRP A 8 -3.92 -8.17 -3.88
C TRP A 8 -5.27 -8.55 -4.47
N ASP A 9 -5.33 -9.71 -5.14
CA ASP A 9 -6.51 -10.21 -5.86
C ASP A 9 -7.52 -10.93 -4.94
N GLU A 10 -7.30 -10.89 -3.63
CA GLU A 10 -8.21 -11.46 -2.64
C GLU A 10 -9.02 -10.36 -1.94
N GLU A 11 -10.25 -10.71 -1.55
CA GLU A 11 -11.07 -9.86 -0.68
C GLU A 11 -10.54 -9.93 0.76
N ARG A 12 -10.90 -8.92 1.57
CA ARG A 12 -10.58 -8.94 3.00
C ARG A 12 -11.33 -10.07 3.70
N ASP A 13 -10.70 -10.70 4.69
CA ASP A 13 -11.33 -11.72 5.56
C ASP A 13 -12.22 -11.13 6.68
N ASP A 14 -12.61 -9.87 6.58
CA ASP A 14 -13.39 -9.15 7.60
C ASP A 14 -14.70 -8.55 7.03
N GLU A 15 -15.40 -7.75 7.84
CA GLU A 15 -16.68 -7.14 7.46
C GLU A 15 -16.59 -6.21 6.23
N TYR A 16 -15.38 -5.84 5.82
CA TYR A 16 -15.09 -5.03 4.64
C TYR A 16 -14.74 -5.85 3.40
N ALA A 17 -14.97 -7.18 3.39
CA ALA A 17 -14.82 -8.04 2.20
C ALA A 17 -15.46 -7.42 0.94
N SER A 18 -16.63 -6.79 1.10
CA SER A 18 -17.36 -6.08 0.04
C SER A 18 -16.61 -4.92 -0.63
N TRP A 19 -15.43 -4.54 -0.14
CA TRP A 19 -14.57 -3.55 -0.78
C TRP A 19 -13.86 -4.10 -2.01
N GLY A 20 -13.82 -5.42 -2.16
CA GLY A 20 -13.24 -6.14 -3.27
C GLY A 20 -11.71 -6.27 -3.14
N THR A 21 -11.07 -6.51 -4.29
CA THR A 21 -9.61 -6.58 -4.43
C THR A 21 -8.95 -5.25 -4.09
N SER A 22 -7.63 -5.24 -3.91
CA SER A 22 -6.90 -4.01 -3.57
C SER A 22 -5.57 -3.87 -4.30
N THR A 23 -5.18 -2.62 -4.54
CA THR A 23 -3.86 -2.24 -5.04
C THR A 23 -3.17 -1.40 -4.00
N TRP A 24 -2.00 -1.85 -3.59
CA TRP A 24 -1.18 -1.24 -2.56
C TRP A 24 -0.07 -0.47 -3.25
N TYR A 25 0.29 0.68 -2.71
CA TYR A 25 1.33 1.57 -3.21
C TYR A 25 2.26 1.88 -2.05
N PHE A 26 3.56 1.79 -2.28
CA PHE A 26 4.56 1.96 -1.25
C PHE A 26 5.58 3.05 -1.62
N GLU A 27 5.98 3.84 -0.62
CA GLU A 27 7.19 4.65 -0.63
C GLU A 27 8.15 4.02 0.38
N THR A 28 9.28 3.48 -0.08
CA THR A 28 10.32 2.94 0.80
C THR A 28 11.58 3.79 0.80
N ASN A 29 12.36 3.72 1.89
CA ASN A 29 13.65 4.38 2.00
C ASN A 29 14.76 3.56 1.30
N HIS A 30 16.02 3.94 1.45
CA HIS A 30 17.16 3.24 0.84
C HIS A 30 17.56 1.93 1.55
N THR A 31 16.91 1.61 2.67
CA THR A 31 17.06 0.36 3.42
C THR A 31 15.78 -0.47 3.33
N ASP A 32 14.97 -0.22 2.30
CA ASP A 32 13.73 -0.93 1.97
C ASP A 32 12.63 -0.84 3.03
N LEU A 33 12.74 0.05 4.02
CA LEU A 33 11.69 0.26 5.01
C LEU A 33 10.56 1.11 4.43
N VAL A 34 9.32 0.67 4.63
CA VAL A 34 8.12 1.37 4.18
C VAL A 34 7.89 2.62 5.04
N LEU A 35 7.91 3.79 4.39
CA LEU A 35 7.65 5.08 5.03
C LEU A 35 6.19 5.51 4.87
N LYS A 36 5.61 5.19 3.70
CA LYS A 36 4.22 5.48 3.37
C LYS A 36 3.60 4.34 2.60
N GLN A 37 2.32 4.11 2.88
CA GLN A 37 1.51 3.13 2.19
C GLN A 37 0.15 3.73 1.83
N ILE A 38 -0.30 3.47 0.62
CA ILE A 38 -1.69 3.71 0.18
C ILE A 38 -2.26 2.36 -0.22
N THR A 39 -3.47 2.03 0.24
CA THR A 39 -4.21 0.87 -0.26
C THR A 39 -5.51 1.36 -0.88
N VAL A 40 -5.67 1.15 -2.18
CA VAL A 40 -6.86 1.50 -2.96
C VAL A 40 -7.64 0.21 -3.22
N TYR A 41 -8.89 0.17 -2.77
CA TYR A 41 -9.78 -0.95 -2.98
C TYR A 41 -10.58 -0.80 -4.27
N GLN A 42 -11.06 -1.92 -4.82
CA GLN A 42 -11.84 -1.98 -6.05
C GLN A 42 -13.09 -1.09 -6.02
N ASN A 43 -13.72 -0.92 -4.84
CA ASN A 43 -14.85 -0.02 -4.66
C ASN A 43 -14.48 1.48 -4.56
N GLY A 44 -13.20 1.83 -4.73
CA GLY A 44 -12.67 3.19 -4.66
C GLY A 44 -12.34 3.69 -3.26
N LYS A 45 -12.57 2.89 -2.20
CA LYS A 45 -12.11 3.25 -0.86
C LYS A 45 -10.60 3.24 -0.82
N THR A 46 -10.03 4.18 -0.07
CA THR A 46 -8.58 4.35 0.04
C THR A 46 -8.20 4.52 1.50
N VAL A 47 -7.22 3.75 1.96
CA VAL A 47 -6.58 3.92 3.28
C VAL A 47 -5.12 4.31 3.09
N LYS A 48 -4.60 5.10 4.04
CA LYS A 48 -3.26 5.68 3.97
C LYS A 48 -2.60 5.60 5.33
N TYR A 49 -1.34 5.16 5.34
CA TYR A 49 -0.53 4.99 6.53
C TYR A 49 0.85 5.64 6.36
N THR A 50 1.38 6.15 7.46
CA THR A 50 2.71 6.76 7.58
C THR A 50 3.33 6.40 8.92
N GLU A 51 4.60 6.77 9.14
CA GLU A 51 5.23 6.64 10.46
C GLU A 51 4.47 7.36 11.59
N GLU A 52 3.71 8.42 11.27
CA GLU A 52 2.88 9.16 12.24
C GLU A 52 1.48 8.54 12.42
N LYS A 53 1.00 7.80 11.42
CA LYS A 53 -0.29 7.10 11.43
C LYS A 53 -0.09 5.66 10.96
N GLN A 54 0.39 4.83 11.87
CA GLN A 54 0.83 3.46 11.56
C GLN A 54 -0.34 2.48 11.44
N GLU A 55 -1.45 2.68 12.15
CA GLU A 55 -2.59 1.76 12.13
C GLU A 55 -3.91 2.47 12.40
N ASP A 56 -5.00 1.87 11.93
CA ASP A 56 -6.39 2.17 12.32
C ASP A 56 -7.27 0.92 12.20
N GLU A 57 -8.58 1.07 12.36
CA GLU A 57 -9.55 -0.04 12.28
C GLU A 57 -9.57 -0.75 10.91
N PHE A 58 -8.97 -0.16 9.87
CA PHE A 58 -8.96 -0.71 8.52
C PHE A 58 -7.64 -1.41 8.14
N GLY A 59 -6.61 -1.35 8.99
CA GLY A 59 -5.31 -1.96 8.71
C GLY A 59 -4.14 -1.15 9.24
N GLY A 60 -2.96 -1.35 8.66
CA GLY A 60 -1.75 -0.64 9.09
C GLY A 60 -0.66 -0.56 8.03
N LEU A 61 0.36 0.22 8.36
CA LEU A 61 1.61 0.37 7.64
C LEU A 61 2.36 -0.96 7.65
N CYS A 62 2.83 -1.39 6.48
CA CYS A 62 3.65 -2.58 6.35
C CYS A 62 4.86 -2.51 7.29
N GLU A 63 4.99 -3.53 8.15
CA GLU A 63 6.09 -3.67 9.07
C GLU A 63 7.24 -4.45 8.41
N GLY A 64 8.44 -3.88 8.45
CA GLY A 64 9.66 -4.52 7.94
C GLY A 64 10.10 -4.01 6.56
N PRO A 65 11.21 -4.56 6.05
CA PRO A 65 11.70 -4.25 4.73
C PRO A 65 10.81 -4.87 3.65
N LEU A 66 10.51 -4.11 2.61
CA LEU A 66 9.71 -4.55 1.46
C LEU A 66 10.35 -4.02 0.17
N THR A 67 10.55 -4.90 -0.79
CA THR A 67 11.06 -4.54 -2.13
C THR A 67 10.07 -4.94 -3.21
N ILE A 68 10.24 -4.38 -4.41
CA ILE A 68 9.42 -4.78 -5.56
C ILE A 68 9.62 -6.26 -5.94
N ASP A 69 10.77 -6.87 -5.63
CA ASP A 69 10.99 -8.30 -5.85
C ASP A 69 10.11 -9.19 -4.96
N ASP A 70 9.58 -8.64 -3.85
CA ASP A 70 8.63 -9.31 -2.96
C ASP A 70 7.15 -9.11 -3.38
N CYS A 71 6.90 -8.28 -4.40
CA CYS A 71 5.57 -7.82 -4.78
C CYS A 71 5.18 -8.23 -6.20
N ASP A 72 3.92 -8.63 -6.39
CA ASP A 72 3.32 -8.84 -7.71
C ASP A 72 2.75 -7.51 -8.24
N GLY A 73 3.63 -6.53 -8.46
CA GLY A 73 3.24 -5.21 -8.92
C GLY A 73 4.31 -4.56 -9.79
N GLU A 74 4.25 -3.23 -9.91
CA GLU A 74 5.07 -2.47 -10.84
C GLU A 74 5.83 -1.34 -10.13
N ILE A 75 7.01 -1.00 -10.65
CA ILE A 75 7.72 0.21 -10.23
C ILE A 75 6.96 1.42 -10.79
N ILE A 76 6.66 2.38 -9.93
CA ILE A 76 5.98 3.62 -10.31
C ILE A 76 6.88 4.83 -10.08
N SER A 77 6.51 5.96 -10.67
CA SER A 77 7.21 7.21 -10.37
C SER A 77 6.78 7.77 -9.02
N LYS A 78 7.64 8.61 -8.44
CA LYS A 78 7.26 9.44 -7.29
C LYS A 78 6.03 10.29 -7.62
N GLU A 79 5.95 10.85 -8.82
CA GLU A 79 4.85 11.73 -9.23
C GLU A 79 3.52 10.98 -9.22
N ASP A 80 3.48 9.76 -9.74
CA ASP A 80 2.29 8.89 -9.73
C ASP A 80 1.84 8.55 -8.31
N PHE A 81 2.80 8.22 -7.43
CA PHE A 81 2.49 7.97 -6.01
C PHE A 81 1.85 9.20 -5.35
N TYR A 82 2.42 10.39 -5.55
CA TYR A 82 1.93 11.63 -4.93
C TYR A 82 0.67 12.20 -5.58
N LEU A 83 0.26 11.73 -6.76
CA LEU A 83 -1.08 12.00 -7.31
C LEU A 83 -2.18 11.26 -6.52
N LEU A 84 -1.85 10.11 -5.94
CA LEU A 84 -2.75 9.32 -5.11
C LEU A 84 -2.66 9.70 -3.62
N TRP A 85 -1.49 10.16 -3.17
CA TRP A 85 -1.19 10.55 -1.79
C TRP A 85 -1.96 11.80 -1.33
#